data_AF-A0A968GXU6-F1
#
_entry.id   AF-A0A968GXU6-F1
#
_cell.length_a   1.000
_cell.length_b   1.000
_cell.length_c   1.000
_cell.angle_alpha   90.00
_cell.angle_beta   90.00
_cell.angle_gamma   90.00
#
_symmetry.space_group_name_H-M   'P 1'
#
loop_
_entity.id
_entity.type
_entity.pdbx_description
1 polymer ?
#
loop_
_entity_poly.entity_id
_entity_poly.type
_entity_poly.pdbx_seq_one_letter_code
_entity_poly.pdbx_strand_id
1 'polypeptide(L)'
;METEAPKDLVQTLLDLAATFITPDWSELVARIPLLLALLVLLYFGWTIRRFATAGPTRRAPARVTPVTPRHLHMPGPSASPILVALGAGALFFGLVAGGAFLWIGVVLLIATMLVWGREAVREYDRLESPTALPAVVHEGPPPGVHMPGPSIRPLLASLGAFALMAGLVFGGWVLVLAAVFLTWTLVGWLGDFTAEYRKVEEADATGHLENPPPKRWPATWLQLFAVAFVLVGLFQLGILPIQGPDEAAGGPGGSPAPSGQASAPPGTIIVVAKDIAFDTHEIEVPAGEPFAIELRNEDPPSVPHDIDIRDGGGGVLQDTPHTEGGESQIYQYTPLEAGEYVFICSVHPIPAMTGTLIVR
;
A
#
# COMPACT_ATOMS: atom_id res chain seq x y z
N MET A 1 4.99 -18.38 -50.06
CA MET A 1 5.97 -19.00 -49.14
C MET A 1 7.31 -18.35 -49.49
N GLU A 2 7.56 -17.16 -48.96
CA GLU A 2 8.82 -16.44 -49.18
C GLU A 2 9.91 -17.12 -48.36
N THR A 3 10.95 -17.59 -49.04
CA THR A 3 12.14 -18.16 -48.42
C THR A 3 13.05 -17.02 -47.95
N GLU A 4 13.17 -16.82 -46.64
CA GLU A 4 14.16 -15.90 -46.07
C GLU A 4 15.57 -16.27 -46.53
N ALA A 5 16.32 -15.27 -47.01
CA ALA A 5 17.72 -15.43 -47.38
C ALA A 5 18.57 -15.71 -46.13
N PRO A 6 19.67 -16.48 -46.23
CA PRO A 6 20.53 -16.77 -45.08
C PRO A 6 21.13 -15.49 -44.53
N LYS A 7 20.92 -15.24 -43.23
CA LYS A 7 21.50 -14.08 -42.53
C LYS A 7 23.03 -14.12 -42.63
N ASP A 8 23.61 -13.01 -43.08
CA ASP A 8 25.06 -12.84 -43.12
C ASP A 8 25.66 -12.84 -41.69
N LEU A 9 26.93 -13.24 -41.57
CA LEU A 9 27.66 -13.31 -40.30
C LEU A 9 27.60 -11.97 -39.55
N VAL A 10 27.66 -10.86 -40.28
CA VAL A 10 27.56 -9.51 -39.74
C VAL A 10 26.21 -9.27 -39.07
N GLN A 11 25.10 -9.71 -39.68
CA GLN A 11 23.78 -9.60 -39.06
C GLN A 11 23.65 -10.49 -37.82
N THR A 12 24.24 -11.67 -37.83
CA THR A 12 24.23 -12.55 -36.66
C THR A 12 24.98 -11.94 -35.47
N LEU A 13 26.12 -11.28 -35.74
CA LEU A 13 26.89 -10.58 -34.70
C LEU A 13 26.17 -9.32 -34.20
N LEU A 14 25.47 -8.60 -35.08
CA LEU A 14 24.66 -7.44 -34.71
C LEU A 14 23.43 -7.85 -33.89
N ASP A 15 22.73 -8.92 -34.25
CA ASP A 15 21.57 -9.45 -33.50
C ASP A 15 22.01 -9.92 -32.10
N LEU A 16 23.18 -10.57 -32.01
CA LEU A 16 23.75 -10.97 -30.72
C LEU A 16 24.14 -9.75 -29.88
N ALA A 17 24.80 -8.75 -30.47
CA ALA A 17 25.16 -7.52 -29.77
C ALA A 17 23.92 -6.74 -29.32
N ALA A 18 22.87 -6.66 -30.14
CA ALA A 18 21.60 -6.02 -29.81
C ALA A 18 20.93 -6.67 -28.60
N THR A 19 21.05 -7.99 -28.43
CA THR A 19 20.52 -8.71 -27.26
C THR A 19 21.16 -8.22 -25.94
N PHE A 20 22.41 -7.77 -25.96
CA PHE A 20 23.13 -7.29 -24.76
C PHE A 20 23.14 -5.76 -24.62
N ILE A 21 23.14 -5.03 -25.73
CA ILE A 21 23.21 -3.55 -25.75
C ILE A 21 21.80 -2.96 -25.59
N THR A 22 20.79 -3.58 -26.19
CA THR A 22 19.38 -3.18 -26.14
C THR A 22 18.51 -4.39 -25.83
N PRO A 23 18.68 -5.04 -24.65
CA PRO A 23 17.77 -6.10 -24.26
C PRO A 23 16.34 -5.56 -24.23
N ASP A 24 15.37 -6.43 -24.46
CA ASP A 24 13.97 -6.08 -24.28
C ASP A 24 13.71 -5.86 -22.77
N TRP A 25 13.87 -4.60 -22.36
CA TRP A 25 13.65 -4.17 -20.99
C TRP A 25 12.20 -4.39 -20.58
N SER A 26 11.24 -4.36 -21.51
CA SER A 26 9.83 -4.60 -21.20
C SER A 26 9.60 -6.04 -20.77
N GLU A 27 10.22 -6.99 -21.46
CA GLU A 27 10.15 -8.41 -21.11
C GLU A 27 10.88 -8.72 -19.80
N LEU A 28 12.05 -8.11 -19.57
CA LEU A 28 12.78 -8.25 -18.32
C LEU A 28 11.96 -7.69 -17.14
N VAL A 29 11.42 -6.48 -17.28
CA VAL A 29 10.61 -5.82 -16.25
C VAL A 29 9.35 -6.63 -15.96
N ALA A 30 8.68 -7.16 -16.98
CA ALA A 30 7.52 -8.03 -16.82
C ALA A 30 7.82 -9.32 -16.01
N ARG A 31 9.08 -9.79 -16.01
CA ARG A 31 9.52 -10.98 -15.26
C ARG A 31 10.00 -10.69 -13.83
N ILE A 32 10.24 -9.43 -13.46
CA ILE A 32 10.70 -9.05 -12.11
C ILE A 32 9.76 -9.58 -11.01
N PRO A 33 8.41 -9.45 -11.11
CA PRO A 33 7.52 -9.96 -10.06
C PRO A 33 7.64 -11.47 -9.83
N LEU A 34 7.81 -12.25 -10.90
CA LEU A 34 8.01 -13.70 -10.82
C LEU A 34 9.34 -14.06 -10.15
N LEU A 35 10.41 -13.34 -10.48
CA LEU A 35 11.72 -13.54 -9.85
C LEU A 35 11.68 -13.20 -8.36
N LEU A 36 11.03 -12.10 -7.98
CA LEU A 36 10.83 -11.73 -6.58
C LEU A 36 9.97 -12.75 -5.83
N ALA A 37 8.88 -13.22 -6.43
CA ALA A 37 8.03 -14.26 -5.85
C ALA A 37 8.81 -15.57 -5.62
N LEU A 38 9.62 -15.98 -6.60
CA LEU A 38 10.51 -17.13 -6.47
C LEU A 38 11.51 -16.93 -5.32
N LEU A 39 12.13 -15.76 -5.21
CA LEU A 39 13.09 -15.45 -4.14
C LEU A 39 12.44 -15.51 -2.76
N VAL A 40 11.23 -14.97 -2.62
CA VAL A 40 10.43 -15.06 -1.40
C VAL A 40 10.10 -16.52 -1.05
N LEU A 41 9.64 -17.32 -2.02
CA LEU A 41 9.36 -18.75 -1.82
C LEU A 41 10.61 -19.53 -1.41
N LEU A 42 11.76 -19.26 -2.05
CA LEU A 42 13.04 -19.88 -1.69
C LEU A 42 13.48 -19.48 -0.28
N TYR A 43 13.30 -18.22 0.11
CA TYR A 43 13.59 -17.74 1.46
C TYR A 43 12.70 -18.43 2.51
N PHE A 44 11.39 -18.56 2.27
CA PHE A 44 10.49 -19.29 3.16
C PHE A 44 10.84 -20.77 3.23
N GLY A 45 11.10 -21.42 2.09
CA GLY A 45 11.54 -22.81 2.05
C GLY A 45 12.85 -23.04 2.82
N TRP A 46 13.82 -22.13 2.67
CA TRP A 46 15.06 -22.14 3.44
C TRP A 46 14.79 -21.95 4.94
N THR A 47 13.93 -21.01 5.33
CA THR A 47 13.57 -20.72 6.73
C THR A 47 12.88 -21.91 7.38
N ILE A 48 11.88 -22.49 6.70
CA ILE A 48 11.17 -23.70 7.14
C ILE A 48 12.16 -24.84 7.32
N ARG A 49 13.05 -25.06 6.34
CA ARG A 49 14.09 -26.09 6.44
C ARG A 49 15.02 -25.84 7.62
N ARG A 50 15.49 -24.61 7.82
CA ARG A 50 16.36 -24.22 8.94
C ARG A 50 15.68 -24.40 10.28
N PHE A 51 14.38 -24.16 10.36
CA PHE A 51 13.59 -24.41 11.55
C PHE A 51 13.41 -25.90 11.81
N ALA A 52 13.10 -26.69 10.78
CA ALA A 52 12.94 -28.14 10.88
C ALA A 52 14.26 -28.87 11.19
N THR A 53 15.41 -28.30 10.79
CA THR A 53 16.75 -28.85 11.05
C THR A 53 17.52 -28.08 12.13
N ALA A 54 16.87 -27.14 12.81
CA ALA A 54 17.45 -26.55 14.00
C ALA A 54 17.74 -27.67 14.99
N GLY A 55 18.88 -27.59 15.69
CA GLY A 55 19.29 -28.59 16.67
C GLY A 55 18.21 -28.88 17.72
N PRO A 56 18.45 -29.83 18.64
CA PRO A 56 17.42 -30.26 19.58
C PRO A 56 16.69 -29.07 20.18
N THR A 57 15.36 -29.10 20.16
CA THR A 57 14.45 -28.07 20.71
C THR A 57 14.59 -27.88 22.23
N ARG A 58 15.65 -28.45 22.82
CA ARG A 58 15.93 -28.57 24.25
C ARG A 58 17.42 -28.31 24.49
N ARG A 59 17.73 -27.21 25.16
CA ARG A 59 19.06 -26.96 25.77
C ARG A 59 18.98 -27.42 27.25
N ALA A 60 19.82 -28.38 27.65
CA ALA A 60 20.10 -28.80 29.05
C ALA A 60 19.01 -29.62 29.83
N PRO A 61 19.38 -30.31 30.95
CA PRO A 61 18.89 -31.66 31.29
C PRO A 61 17.64 -31.74 32.17
N ALA A 62 16.98 -30.64 32.54
CA ALA A 62 15.81 -30.70 33.41
C ALA A 62 14.62 -29.98 32.79
N ARG A 63 13.50 -30.69 32.75
CA ARG A 63 12.20 -30.12 32.40
C ARG A 63 11.77 -29.22 33.56
N VAL A 64 12.16 -27.95 33.54
CA VAL A 64 11.51 -26.94 34.38
C VAL A 64 10.17 -26.69 33.71
N THR A 65 9.11 -27.30 34.23
CA THR A 65 7.76 -26.90 33.83
C THR A 65 7.63 -25.43 34.24
N PRO A 66 7.42 -24.50 33.30
CA PRO A 66 7.20 -23.10 33.67
C PRO A 66 5.94 -23.07 34.51
N VAL A 67 6.10 -22.98 35.82
CA VAL A 67 4.97 -22.73 36.72
C VAL A 67 4.86 -21.23 36.78
N THR A 68 3.82 -20.69 36.16
CA THR A 68 3.49 -19.28 36.27
C THR A 68 3.43 -18.93 37.76
N PRO A 69 4.20 -17.93 38.23
CA PRO A 69 4.09 -17.46 39.61
C PRO A 69 2.63 -17.18 39.95
N ARG A 70 2.19 -17.45 41.19
CA ARG A 70 0.77 -17.31 41.59
C ARG A 70 0.15 -15.92 41.31
N HIS A 71 0.98 -14.91 41.12
CA HIS A 71 0.58 -13.52 40.85
C HIS A 71 0.78 -13.08 39.39
N LEU A 72 1.24 -13.98 38.51
CA LEU A 72 1.43 -13.71 37.08
C LEU A 72 0.39 -14.47 36.27
N HIS A 73 -0.57 -13.74 35.71
CA HIS A 73 -1.55 -14.31 34.78
C HIS A 73 -1.01 -14.17 33.36
N MET A 74 -0.69 -15.30 32.71
CA MET A 74 -0.50 -15.32 31.27
C MET A 74 -1.87 -15.43 30.59
N PRO A 75 -2.13 -14.66 29.52
CA PRO A 75 -3.36 -14.82 28.76
C PRO A 75 -3.48 -16.24 28.22
N GLY A 76 -4.70 -16.76 28.24
CA GLY A 76 -5.03 -18.07 27.70
C GLY A 76 -4.76 -18.17 26.18
N PRO A 77 -4.69 -19.39 25.62
CA PRO A 77 -4.56 -19.55 24.18
C PRO A 77 -5.75 -18.92 23.47
N SER A 78 -5.48 -17.92 22.61
CA SER A 78 -6.50 -17.21 21.83
C SER A 78 -6.19 -17.30 20.33
N ALA A 79 -7.22 -17.60 19.53
CA ALA A 79 -7.15 -17.51 18.06
C ALA A 79 -7.48 -16.10 17.55
N SER A 80 -7.96 -15.20 18.42
CA SER A 80 -8.47 -13.89 18.05
C SER A 80 -7.44 -13.01 17.30
N PRO A 81 -6.14 -12.98 17.66
CA PRO A 81 -5.15 -12.24 16.87
C PRO A 81 -5.03 -12.71 15.41
N ILE A 82 -5.19 -14.01 15.16
CA ILE A 82 -5.17 -14.58 13.80
C ILE A 82 -6.43 -14.14 13.04
N LEU A 83 -7.59 -14.21 13.70
CA LEU A 83 -8.86 -13.77 13.09
C LEU A 83 -8.84 -12.28 12.74
N VAL A 84 -8.25 -11.46 13.60
CA VAL A 84 -8.02 -10.03 13.35
C VAL A 84 -7.13 -9.82 12.14
N ALA A 85 -6.03 -10.56 12.02
CA ALA A 85 -5.15 -10.48 10.86
C ALA A 85 -5.88 -10.86 9.57
N LEU A 86 -6.75 -11.88 9.60
CA LEU A 86 -7.61 -12.24 8.47
C LEU A 86 -8.64 -11.14 8.15
N GLY A 87 -9.25 -10.53 9.17
CA GLY A 87 -10.17 -9.40 9.01
C GLY A 87 -9.48 -8.18 8.39
N ALA A 88 -8.26 -7.86 8.83
CA ALA A 88 -7.44 -6.80 8.24
C ALA A 88 -7.06 -7.13 6.79
N GLY A 89 -6.68 -8.39 6.51
CA GLY A 89 -6.42 -8.86 5.14
C GLY A 89 -7.63 -8.69 4.22
N ALA A 90 -8.82 -9.03 4.71
CA ALA A 90 -10.07 -8.83 3.97
C ALA A 90 -10.37 -7.34 3.70
N LEU A 91 -10.08 -6.46 4.67
CA LEU A 91 -10.19 -5.01 4.48
C LEU A 91 -9.25 -4.51 3.38
N PHE A 92 -7.97 -4.91 3.41
CA PHE A 92 -7.00 -4.50 2.38
C PHE A 92 -7.37 -5.05 1.01
N PHE A 93 -7.82 -6.30 0.92
CA PHE A 93 -8.35 -6.85 -0.33
C PHE A 93 -9.56 -6.04 -0.82
N GLY A 94 -10.49 -5.71 0.08
CA GLY A 94 -11.65 -4.90 -0.25
C GLY A 94 -11.30 -3.47 -0.70
N LEU A 95 -10.21 -2.89 -0.21
CA LEU A 95 -9.69 -1.60 -0.67
C LEU A 95 -9.28 -1.65 -2.15
N VAL A 96 -8.72 -2.78 -2.60
CA VAL A 96 -8.29 -3.00 -3.99
C VAL A 96 -9.46 -3.43 -4.87
N ALA A 97 -10.31 -4.34 -4.38
CA ALA A 97 -11.42 -4.90 -5.14
C ALA A 97 -12.65 -3.98 -5.23
N GLY A 98 -12.76 -3.00 -4.32
CA GLY A 98 -13.84 -2.01 -4.30
C GLY A 98 -15.22 -2.56 -3.94
N GLY A 99 -16.23 -1.68 -4.01
CA GLY A 99 -17.64 -2.01 -3.89
C GLY A 99 -18.02 -2.79 -2.62
N ALA A 100 -18.73 -3.91 -2.79
CA ALA A 100 -19.20 -4.74 -1.68
C ALA A 100 -18.05 -5.40 -0.89
N PHE A 101 -16.90 -5.66 -1.53
CA PHE A 101 -15.76 -6.31 -0.88
C PHE A 101 -15.14 -5.41 0.20
N LEU A 102 -15.11 -4.09 -0.01
CA LEU A 102 -14.67 -3.14 1.02
C LEU A 102 -15.53 -3.25 2.28
N TRP A 103 -16.85 -3.20 2.12
CA TRP A 103 -17.79 -3.29 3.24
C TRP A 103 -17.72 -4.62 3.97
N ILE A 104 -17.57 -5.73 3.23
CA ILE A 104 -17.34 -7.06 3.83
C ILE A 104 -16.06 -7.05 4.67
N GLY A 105 -14.96 -6.51 4.14
CA GLY A 105 -13.69 -6.38 4.86
C GLY A 105 -13.81 -5.55 6.14
N VAL A 106 -14.49 -4.40 6.08
CA VAL A 106 -14.77 -3.54 7.24
C VAL A 106 -15.55 -4.30 8.31
N VAL A 107 -16.64 -4.97 7.93
CA VAL A 107 -17.48 -5.74 8.86
C VAL A 107 -16.70 -6.87 9.51
N LEU A 108 -15.89 -7.61 8.75
CA LEU A 108 -15.05 -8.69 9.27
C LEU A 108 -14.01 -8.19 10.27
N LEU A 109 -13.35 -7.07 9.98
CA LEU A 109 -12.39 -6.46 10.90
C LEU A 109 -13.06 -6.02 12.21
N ILE A 110 -14.21 -5.34 12.12
CA ILE A 110 -14.96 -4.91 13.32
C ILE A 110 -15.41 -6.12 14.14
N ALA A 111 -16.00 -7.13 13.49
CA ALA A 111 -16.48 -8.33 14.18
C ALA A 111 -15.35 -9.06 14.92
N THR A 112 -14.19 -9.24 14.27
CA THR A 112 -13.03 -9.91 14.87
C THR A 112 -12.40 -9.10 16.00
N MET A 113 -12.33 -7.77 15.86
CA MET A 113 -11.96 -6.86 16.95
C MET A 113 -12.89 -6.96 18.15
N LEU A 114 -14.20 -7.00 17.94
CA LEU A 114 -15.19 -7.12 19.02
C LEU A 114 -15.09 -8.47 19.73
N VAL A 115 -14.85 -9.56 18.99
CA VAL A 115 -14.61 -10.89 19.58
C VAL A 115 -13.37 -10.85 20.46
N TRP A 116 -12.26 -10.30 19.95
CA TRP A 116 -11.03 -10.20 20.71
C TRP A 116 -11.18 -9.32 21.95
N GLY A 117 -11.83 -8.16 21.81
CA GLY A 117 -12.10 -7.25 22.93
C GLY A 117 -12.96 -7.91 24.01
N ARG A 118 -13.99 -8.67 23.63
CA ARG A 118 -14.82 -9.43 24.58
C ARG A 118 -14.04 -10.52 25.29
N GLU A 119 -13.13 -11.20 24.59
CA GLU A 119 -12.25 -12.19 25.19
C GLU A 119 -11.30 -11.55 26.21
N ALA A 120 -10.67 -10.43 25.83
CA ALA A 120 -9.77 -9.68 26.70
C ALA A 120 -10.48 -9.15 27.97
N VAL A 121 -11.70 -8.62 27.84
CA VAL A 121 -12.50 -8.18 29.00
C VAL A 121 -12.86 -9.36 29.91
N ARG A 122 -13.29 -10.49 29.34
CA ARG A 122 -13.60 -11.70 30.14
C ARG A 122 -12.37 -12.24 30.88
N GLU A 123 -11.20 -12.16 30.25
CA GLU A 123 -9.95 -12.55 30.86
C GLU A 123 -9.56 -11.60 31.99
N TYR A 124 -9.70 -10.30 31.77
CA TYR A 124 -9.50 -9.27 32.78
C TYR A 124 -10.42 -9.45 33.99
N ASP A 125 -11.71 -9.71 33.76
CA ASP A 125 -12.70 -9.96 34.82
C ASP A 125 -12.42 -11.23 35.64
N ARG A 126 -11.62 -12.16 35.10
CA ARG A 126 -11.22 -13.41 35.77
C ARG A 126 -9.91 -13.28 36.54
N LEU A 127 -9.18 -12.18 36.39
CA LEU A 127 -8.03 -11.89 37.25
C LEU A 127 -8.55 -11.70 38.69
N GLU A 128 -7.96 -12.40 39.67
CA GLU A 128 -8.34 -12.21 41.07
C GLU A 128 -8.25 -10.73 41.46
N SER A 129 -9.20 -10.26 42.28
CA SER A 129 -9.26 -8.89 42.79
C SER A 129 -7.87 -8.39 43.22
N PRO A 130 -7.53 -7.10 43.00
CA PRO A 130 -6.20 -6.58 43.24
C PRO A 130 -5.86 -6.73 44.72
N THR A 131 -5.09 -7.78 45.04
CA THR A 131 -4.43 -7.88 46.33
C THR A 131 -3.38 -6.78 46.32
N ALA A 132 -3.41 -5.89 47.31
CA ALA A 132 -2.40 -4.83 47.44
C ALA A 132 -1.01 -5.48 47.34
N LEU A 133 -0.30 -5.21 46.25
CA LEU A 133 0.99 -5.82 46.02
C LEU A 133 1.91 -5.35 47.16
N PRO A 134 2.63 -6.27 47.83
CA PRO A 134 3.65 -5.86 48.78
C PRO A 134 4.63 -4.92 48.06
N ALA A 135 5.15 -3.92 48.78
CA ALA A 135 6.12 -2.97 48.24
C ALA A 135 7.24 -3.73 47.52
N VAL A 136 7.63 -3.27 46.32
CA VAL A 136 8.67 -3.89 45.49
C VAL A 136 9.92 -4.09 46.34
N VAL A 137 10.22 -5.34 46.70
CA VAL A 137 11.36 -5.69 47.58
C VAL A 137 12.64 -5.91 46.76
N HIS A 138 12.52 -6.00 45.42
CA HIS A 138 13.62 -6.35 44.51
C HIS A 138 13.56 -5.43 43.27
N GLU A 139 14.68 -4.83 42.84
CA GLU A 139 14.73 -3.91 41.69
C GLU A 139 14.45 -4.58 40.32
N GLY A 140 14.26 -5.90 40.27
CA GLY A 140 14.08 -6.67 39.03
C GLY A 140 12.87 -7.61 39.04
N PRO A 141 12.45 -8.08 37.85
CA PRO A 141 11.39 -9.06 37.73
C PRO A 141 11.75 -10.37 38.46
N PRO A 142 10.76 -11.14 38.94
CA PRO A 142 11.00 -12.43 39.58
C PRO A 142 11.82 -13.38 38.69
N PRO A 143 12.64 -14.28 39.26
CA PRO A 143 13.35 -15.30 38.49
C PRO A 143 12.40 -16.06 37.54
N GLY A 144 12.75 -16.10 36.25
CA GLY A 144 11.95 -16.76 35.21
C GLY A 144 10.87 -15.89 34.54
N VAL A 145 10.72 -14.62 34.92
CA VAL A 145 9.82 -13.67 34.24
C VAL A 145 10.64 -12.77 33.31
N HIS A 146 10.47 -12.97 31.99
CA HIS A 146 11.02 -12.09 30.97
C HIS A 146 9.94 -11.07 30.59
N MET A 147 10.14 -9.79 30.93
CA MET A 147 9.42 -8.71 30.29
C MET A 147 10.29 -8.14 29.18
N PRO A 148 9.78 -7.97 27.96
CA PRO A 148 10.55 -7.36 26.90
C PRO A 148 10.99 -5.96 27.33
N GLY A 149 12.21 -5.60 26.94
CA GLY A 149 12.75 -4.28 27.26
C GLY A 149 11.84 -3.18 26.68
N PRO A 150 11.72 -2.01 27.34
CA PRO A 150 10.89 -0.93 26.82
C PRO A 150 11.44 -0.45 25.46
N SER A 151 10.72 -0.75 24.37
CA SER A 151 10.99 -0.21 23.04
C SER A 151 9.75 0.53 22.51
N ILE A 152 9.98 1.74 22.02
CA ILE A 152 8.96 2.55 21.35
C ILE A 152 8.84 2.22 19.86
N ARG A 153 9.81 1.48 19.31
CA ARG A 153 9.88 1.18 17.87
C ARG A 153 8.65 0.47 17.32
N PRO A 154 7.94 -0.43 18.05
CA PRO A 154 6.69 -1.00 17.57
C PRO A 154 5.62 0.05 17.29
N LEU A 155 5.44 1.04 18.18
CA LEU A 155 4.49 2.14 17.97
C LEU A 155 4.89 2.98 16.75
N LEU A 156 6.19 3.30 16.62
CA LEU A 156 6.70 4.02 15.47
C LEU A 156 6.53 3.21 14.17
N ALA A 157 6.61 1.88 14.22
CA ALA A 157 6.44 1.03 13.05
C ALA A 157 4.98 1.06 12.58
N SER A 158 4.02 1.08 13.52
CA SER A 158 2.61 1.32 13.20
C SER A 158 2.39 2.69 12.56
N LEU A 159 3.02 3.74 13.09
CA LEU A 159 2.95 5.08 12.50
C LEU A 159 3.59 5.15 11.11
N GLY A 160 4.72 4.45 10.92
CA GLY A 160 5.40 4.33 9.64
C GLY A 160 4.58 3.57 8.61
N ALA A 161 3.92 2.48 9.01
CA ALA A 161 3.01 1.73 8.15
C ALA A 161 1.77 2.57 7.76
N PHE A 162 1.21 3.32 8.71
CA PHE A 162 0.16 4.29 8.41
C PHE A 162 0.62 5.35 7.40
N ALA A 163 1.79 5.95 7.62
CA ALA A 163 2.36 6.92 6.69
C ALA A 163 2.59 6.31 5.31
N LEU A 164 3.02 5.04 5.23
CA LEU A 164 3.23 4.34 3.96
C LEU A 164 1.91 4.15 3.22
N MET A 165 0.85 3.75 3.94
CA MET A 165 -0.48 3.61 3.34
C MET A 165 -1.03 4.95 2.86
N ALA A 166 -0.88 6.02 3.64
CA ALA A 166 -1.22 7.37 3.20
C ALA A 166 -0.40 7.76 1.96
N GLY A 167 0.90 7.46 1.96
CA GLY A 167 1.77 7.65 0.80
C GLY A 167 1.32 6.88 -0.44
N LEU A 168 0.75 5.68 -0.31
CA LEU A 168 0.20 4.95 -1.45
C LEU A 168 -1.04 5.63 -2.04
N VAL A 169 -1.81 6.35 -1.22
CA VAL A 169 -2.98 7.13 -1.67
C VAL A 169 -2.55 8.45 -2.32
N PHE A 170 -1.62 9.18 -1.70
CA PHE A 170 -1.20 10.51 -2.17
C PHE A 170 -0.04 10.49 -3.18
N GLY A 171 0.68 9.37 -3.30
CA GLY A 171 1.81 9.18 -4.22
C GLY A 171 3.02 10.08 -3.96
N GLY A 172 3.92 10.12 -4.95
CA GLY A 172 5.05 11.05 -5.02
C GLY A 172 6.02 11.01 -3.84
N TRP A 173 6.46 12.19 -3.39
CA TRP A 173 7.48 12.32 -2.35
C TRP A 173 6.97 11.92 -0.96
N VAL A 174 5.66 12.02 -0.71
CA VAL A 174 5.04 11.52 0.54
C VAL A 174 5.25 10.01 0.68
N LEU A 175 5.07 9.24 -0.40
CA LEU A 175 5.31 7.79 -0.40
C LEU A 175 6.76 7.44 -0.08
N VAL A 176 7.71 8.13 -0.70
CA VAL A 176 9.14 7.88 -0.48
C VAL A 176 9.53 8.22 0.95
N LEU A 177 9.11 9.38 1.47
CA LEU A 177 9.41 9.76 2.84
C LEU A 177 8.79 8.77 3.85
N ALA A 178 7.59 8.27 3.57
CA ALA A 178 6.95 7.24 4.38
C ALA A 178 7.69 5.89 4.36
N ALA A 179 8.16 5.46 3.19
CA ALA A 179 9.00 4.26 3.07
C ALA A 179 10.30 4.42 3.88
N VAL A 180 10.98 5.56 3.76
CA VAL A 180 12.20 5.86 4.54
C VAL A 180 11.91 5.85 6.05
N PHE A 181 10.81 6.47 6.49
CA PHE A 181 10.43 6.52 7.90
C PHE A 181 10.15 5.10 8.46
N LEU A 182 9.40 4.28 7.72
CA LEU A 182 9.14 2.90 8.10
C LEU A 182 10.42 2.07 8.14
N THR A 183 11.26 2.13 7.10
CA THR A 183 12.54 1.39 7.05
C THR A 183 13.46 1.79 8.19
N TRP A 184 13.64 3.10 8.45
CA TRP A 184 14.42 3.60 9.58
C TRP A 184 13.92 3.04 10.91
N THR A 185 12.59 2.94 11.06
CA THR A 185 11.97 2.38 12.25
C THR A 185 12.21 0.88 12.39
N LEU A 186 11.99 0.10 11.33
CA LEU A 186 12.14 -1.36 11.33
C LEU A 186 13.60 -1.77 11.53
N VAL A 187 14.56 -1.07 10.91
CA VAL A 187 16.00 -1.30 11.12
C VAL A 187 16.38 -1.03 12.57
N GLY A 188 15.88 0.07 13.14
CA GLY A 188 16.09 0.37 14.55
C GLY A 188 15.48 -0.69 15.47
N TRP A 189 14.28 -1.17 15.13
CA TRP A 189 13.60 -2.23 15.89
C TRP A 189 14.36 -3.56 15.82
N LEU A 190 14.90 -3.92 14.66
CA LEU A 190 15.75 -5.11 14.51
C LEU A 190 16.98 -5.03 15.43
N GLY A 191 17.58 -3.85 15.56
CA GLY A 191 18.69 -3.60 16.49
C GLY A 191 18.26 -3.74 17.96
N ASP A 192 17.10 -3.20 18.33
CA ASP A 192 16.53 -3.35 19.67
C ASP A 192 16.29 -4.83 20.00
N PHE A 193 15.63 -5.55 19.10
CA PHE A 193 15.32 -6.97 19.25
C PHE A 193 16.58 -7.84 19.32
N THR A 194 17.60 -7.53 18.52
CA THR A 194 18.89 -8.25 18.56
C THR A 194 19.59 -8.05 19.90
N ALA A 195 19.56 -6.84 20.46
CA ALA A 195 20.15 -6.57 21.78
C ALA A 195 19.42 -7.31 22.90
N GLU A 196 18.09 -7.34 22.84
CA GLU A 196 17.26 -8.10 23.76
C GLU A 196 17.52 -9.61 23.65
N TYR A 197 17.59 -10.13 22.43
CA TYR A 197 17.89 -11.54 22.18
C TYR A 197 19.23 -11.97 22.78
N ARG A 198 20.28 -11.14 22.65
CA ARG A 198 21.58 -11.40 23.30
C ARG A 198 21.47 -11.47 24.81
N LYS A 199 20.64 -10.62 25.43
CA LYS A 199 20.40 -10.67 26.88
C LYS A 199 19.68 -11.95 27.31
N VAL A 200 18.77 -12.46 26.48
CA VAL A 200 18.15 -13.77 26.71
C VAL A 200 19.20 -14.89 26.60
N GLU A 201 20.10 -14.84 25.62
CA GLU A 201 21.21 -15.82 25.52
C GLU A 201 22.19 -15.73 26.69
N GLU A 202 22.50 -14.54 27.18
CA GLU A 202 23.30 -14.35 28.40
C GLU A 202 22.59 -14.95 29.62
N ALA A 203 21.27 -14.71 29.74
CA ALA A 203 20.45 -15.24 30.83
C ALA A 203 20.38 -16.78 30.84
N ASP A 204 20.37 -17.42 29.66
CA ASP A 204 20.46 -18.89 29.54
C ASP A 204 21.74 -19.43 30.21
N ALA A 205 22.84 -18.66 30.17
CA ALA A 205 24.12 -19.07 30.74
C ALA A 205 24.29 -18.66 32.22
N THR A 206 23.76 -17.50 32.61
CA THR A 206 23.95 -16.93 33.96
C THR A 206 22.80 -17.26 34.92
N GLY A 207 21.65 -17.70 34.41
CA GLY A 207 20.42 -17.88 35.18
C GLY A 207 19.73 -16.56 35.57
N HIS A 208 20.21 -15.41 35.09
CA HIS A 208 19.66 -14.10 35.39
C HIS A 208 19.55 -13.23 34.14
N LEU A 209 18.33 -12.78 33.84
CA LEU A 209 18.09 -11.80 32.77
C LEU A 209 18.30 -10.39 33.29
N GLU A 210 19.34 -9.73 32.80
CA GLU A 210 19.51 -8.29 32.95
C GLU A 210 18.76 -7.55 31.84
N ASN A 211 17.85 -6.67 32.23
CA ASN A 211 17.17 -5.81 31.27
C ASN A 211 18.17 -4.81 30.65
N PRO A 212 18.16 -4.62 29.32
CA PRO A 212 18.94 -3.56 28.71
C PRO A 212 18.47 -2.19 29.24
N PRO A 213 19.38 -1.21 29.38
CA PRO A 213 19.01 0.11 29.85
C PRO A 213 17.94 0.74 28.92
N PRO A 214 16.98 1.49 29.47
CA PRO A 214 15.91 2.08 28.68
C PRO A 214 16.50 3.00 27.61
N LYS A 215 16.08 2.78 26.35
CA LYS A 215 16.51 3.64 25.26
C LYS A 215 15.79 4.99 25.34
N ARG A 216 16.53 6.05 25.06
CA ARG A 216 15.97 7.41 25.01
C ARG A 216 14.98 7.53 23.87
N TRP A 217 13.92 8.30 24.12
CA TRP A 217 12.96 8.70 23.09
C TRP A 217 13.68 9.42 21.93
N PRO A 218 13.53 8.97 20.67
CA PRO A 218 14.25 9.54 19.53
C PRO A 218 13.61 10.85 19.05
N ALA A 219 13.42 11.82 19.95
CA ALA A 219 12.67 13.06 19.71
C ALA A 219 13.17 13.83 18.49
N THR A 220 14.49 14.00 18.36
CA THR A 220 15.09 14.75 17.26
C THR A 220 14.71 14.17 15.90
N TRP A 221 14.81 12.85 15.75
CA TRP A 221 14.45 12.18 14.49
C TRP A 221 12.96 12.31 14.19
N LEU A 222 12.10 12.16 15.19
CA LEU A 222 10.65 12.30 15.01
C LEU A 222 10.26 13.71 14.62
N GLN A 223 10.91 14.73 15.20
CA GLN A 223 10.72 16.12 14.80
C GLN A 223 11.18 16.36 13.36
N LEU A 224 12.33 15.80 12.97
CA LEU A 224 12.82 15.89 11.58
C LEU A 224 11.85 15.24 10.59
N PHE A 225 11.34 14.04 10.89
CA PHE A 225 10.34 13.38 10.04
C PHE A 225 9.04 14.19 9.98
N ALA A 226 8.54 14.68 11.12
CA ALA A 226 7.32 15.50 11.15
C ALA A 226 7.46 16.77 10.30
N VAL A 227 8.57 17.50 10.44
CA VAL A 227 8.86 18.67 9.62
C VAL A 227 8.99 18.29 8.15
N ALA A 228 9.69 17.19 7.84
CA ALA A 228 9.83 16.71 6.47
C ALA A 228 8.48 16.36 5.83
N PHE A 229 7.57 15.68 6.55
CA PHE A 229 6.23 15.37 6.05
C PHE A 229 5.42 16.62 5.75
N VAL A 230 5.49 17.63 6.62
CA VAL A 230 4.82 18.91 6.39
C VAL A 230 5.40 19.61 5.16
N LEU A 231 6.73 19.72 5.06
CA LEU A 231 7.38 20.38 3.93
C LEU A 231 7.12 19.67 2.61
N VAL A 232 7.22 18.33 2.60
CA VAL A 232 6.93 17.51 1.41
C VAL A 232 5.46 17.61 1.03
N GLY A 233 4.54 17.57 1.99
CA GLY A 233 3.11 17.73 1.73
C GLY A 233 2.80 19.11 1.14
N LEU A 234 3.33 20.18 1.73
CA LEU A 234 3.15 21.55 1.23
C LEU A 234 3.77 21.76 -0.16
N PHE A 235 4.94 21.15 -0.41
CA PHE A 235 5.58 21.16 -1.73
C PHE A 235 4.72 20.43 -2.76
N GLN A 236 4.22 19.24 -2.43
CA GLN A 236 3.41 18.43 -3.34
C GLN A 236 2.03 19.05 -3.63
N LEU A 237 1.53 19.89 -2.71
CA LEU A 237 0.33 20.71 -2.90
C LEU A 237 0.61 22.05 -3.65
N GLY A 238 1.85 22.32 -4.06
CA GLY A 238 2.22 23.56 -4.76
C GLY A 238 2.24 24.81 -3.88
N ILE A 239 2.17 24.67 -2.55
CA ILE A 239 2.16 25.79 -1.59
C ILE A 239 3.59 26.33 -1.37
N LEU A 240 4.61 25.49 -1.48
CA LEU A 240 6.02 25.88 -1.38
C LEU A 240 6.64 26.00 -2.78
N PRO A 241 6.88 27.22 -3.29
CA PRO A 241 7.58 27.41 -4.56
C PRO A 241 9.08 27.15 -4.38
N ILE A 242 9.60 26.05 -4.91
CA ILE A 242 11.05 25.89 -5.09
C ILE A 242 11.42 26.57 -6.41
N GLN A 243 11.91 27.81 -6.33
CA GLN A 243 12.51 28.50 -7.48
C GLN A 243 13.87 27.87 -7.81
N GLY A 244 13.85 26.76 -8.55
CA GLY A 244 14.99 26.26 -9.33
C GLY A 244 14.77 26.59 -10.81
N PRO A 245 15.84 26.65 -11.64
CA PRO A 245 15.68 26.86 -13.08
C PRO A 245 14.81 25.74 -13.66
N ASP A 246 13.86 26.13 -14.52
CA ASP A 246 12.80 25.37 -15.18
C ASP A 246 13.13 23.93 -15.63
N GLU A 247 13.33 23.03 -14.68
CA GLU A 247 13.31 21.59 -14.89
C GLU A 247 12.40 20.97 -13.84
N ALA A 248 11.30 20.41 -14.33
CA ALA A 248 10.33 19.65 -13.57
C ALA A 248 11.03 18.61 -12.69
N ALA A 249 11.15 18.88 -11.39
CA ALA A 249 11.47 17.88 -10.40
C ALA A 249 10.24 16.99 -10.20
N GLY A 250 9.97 16.14 -11.20
CA GLY A 250 9.05 15.02 -11.06
C GLY A 250 9.48 14.20 -9.85
N GLY A 251 8.61 14.12 -8.84
CA GLY A 251 8.84 13.19 -7.74
C GLY A 251 8.99 11.76 -8.27
N PRO A 252 9.66 10.87 -7.54
CA PRO A 252 9.72 9.46 -7.91
C PRO A 252 8.28 8.93 -7.97
N GLY A 253 7.81 8.66 -9.19
CA GLY A 253 6.42 8.29 -9.49
C GLY A 253 5.63 9.32 -10.31
N GLY A 254 6.20 10.48 -10.64
CA GLY A 254 5.61 11.37 -11.65
C GLY A 254 5.80 10.76 -13.04
N SER A 255 4.71 10.28 -13.63
CA SER A 255 4.64 10.10 -15.08
C SER A 255 5.06 11.41 -15.77
N PRO A 256 5.73 11.34 -16.93
CA PRO A 256 6.16 12.53 -17.64
C PRO A 256 4.95 13.44 -17.90
N ALA A 257 5.15 14.76 -17.79
CA ALA A 257 4.20 15.73 -18.31
C ALA A 257 3.88 15.36 -19.77
N PRO A 258 2.62 15.47 -20.21
CA PRO A 258 2.21 14.96 -21.52
C PRO A 258 3.06 15.61 -22.60
N SER A 259 3.92 14.80 -23.19
CA SER A 259 4.64 15.13 -24.41
C SER A 259 3.64 15.17 -25.55
N GLY A 260 3.17 16.38 -25.86
CA GLY A 260 2.56 16.76 -27.13
C GLY A 260 1.23 16.10 -27.45
N GLN A 261 0.14 16.83 -27.29
CA GLN A 261 -1.06 16.60 -28.09
C GLN A 261 -1.49 17.88 -28.80
N ALA A 262 -1.88 17.68 -30.06
CA ALA A 262 -2.36 18.71 -30.95
C ALA A 262 -3.53 19.47 -30.31
N SER A 263 -3.58 20.78 -30.51
CA SER A 263 -4.72 21.60 -30.08
C SER A 263 -6.02 20.92 -30.52
N ALA A 264 -6.93 20.73 -29.58
CA ALA A 264 -8.23 20.12 -29.83
C ALA A 264 -8.94 20.85 -31.01
N PRO A 265 -9.60 20.12 -31.92
CA PRO A 265 -10.37 20.73 -32.98
C PRO A 265 -11.36 21.78 -32.44
N PRO A 266 -11.60 22.89 -33.15
CA PRO A 266 -12.63 23.86 -32.78
C PRO A 266 -13.97 23.15 -32.56
N GLY A 267 -14.60 23.35 -31.40
CA GLY A 267 -15.86 22.72 -31.03
C GLY A 267 -15.75 21.43 -30.20
N THR A 268 -14.54 21.01 -29.82
CA THR A 268 -14.34 19.90 -28.87
C THR A 268 -14.85 20.32 -27.47
N ILE A 269 -15.71 19.49 -26.87
CA ILE A 269 -16.20 19.69 -25.50
C ILE A 269 -15.12 19.22 -24.54
N ILE A 270 -14.84 20.00 -23.48
CA ILE A 270 -13.87 19.60 -22.45
C ILE A 270 -14.64 19.12 -21.24
N VAL A 271 -14.30 17.93 -20.75
CA VAL A 271 -14.80 17.36 -19.49
C VAL A 271 -13.58 17.11 -18.60
N VAL A 272 -13.60 17.67 -17.39
CA VAL A 272 -12.55 17.45 -16.40
C VAL A 272 -13.03 16.39 -15.41
N ALA A 273 -12.23 15.35 -15.22
CA ALA A 273 -12.44 14.37 -14.16
C ALA A 273 -11.50 14.68 -12.99
N LYS A 274 -12.06 14.88 -11.80
CA LYS A 274 -11.32 15.16 -10.57
C LYS A 274 -12.10 14.70 -9.34
N ASP A 275 -11.40 14.16 -8.36
CA ASP A 275 -11.96 13.58 -7.15
C ASP A 275 -13.03 12.51 -7.46
N ILE A 276 -12.84 11.75 -8.55
CA ILE A 276 -13.80 10.76 -9.07
C ILE A 276 -15.17 11.40 -9.37
N ALA A 277 -15.15 12.60 -9.97
CA ALA A 277 -16.34 13.31 -10.44
C ALA A 277 -16.05 14.03 -11.77
N PHE A 278 -17.04 14.08 -12.66
CA PHE A 278 -17.00 14.99 -13.80
C PHE A 278 -17.36 16.40 -13.34
N ASP A 279 -16.71 17.41 -13.92
CA ASP A 279 -17.00 18.83 -13.65
C ASP A 279 -18.31 19.30 -14.30
N THR A 280 -18.79 18.57 -15.30
CA THR A 280 -20.09 18.77 -15.95
C THR A 280 -20.95 17.51 -15.93
N HIS A 281 -22.26 17.71 -15.85
CA HIS A 281 -23.28 16.65 -15.87
C HIS A 281 -24.31 16.83 -16.99
N GLU A 282 -24.13 17.83 -17.85
CA GLU A 282 -24.98 18.08 -19.01
C GLU A 282 -24.10 18.54 -20.18
N ILE A 283 -24.21 17.86 -21.31
CA ILE A 283 -23.49 18.17 -22.54
C ILE A 283 -24.51 18.24 -23.68
N GLU A 284 -24.39 19.24 -24.54
CA GLU A 284 -25.23 19.39 -25.72
C GLU A 284 -24.41 19.25 -27.00
N VAL A 285 -24.89 18.46 -27.96
CA VAL A 285 -24.25 18.26 -29.26
C VAL A 285 -25.26 18.32 -30.40
N PRO A 286 -24.84 18.69 -31.64
CA PRO A 286 -25.72 18.68 -32.80
C PRO A 286 -26.20 17.28 -33.17
N ALA A 287 -27.48 17.15 -33.51
CA ALA A 287 -28.03 15.90 -34.02
C ALA A 287 -27.51 15.55 -35.42
N GLY A 288 -27.21 14.27 -35.65
CA GLY A 288 -26.77 13.75 -36.95
C GLY A 288 -25.34 14.11 -37.35
N GLU A 289 -24.55 14.71 -36.45
CA GLU A 289 -23.15 15.08 -36.71
C GLU A 289 -22.19 14.35 -35.74
N PRO A 290 -20.97 14.00 -36.18
CA PRO A 290 -19.94 13.49 -35.27
C PRO A 290 -19.48 14.60 -34.34
N PHE A 291 -19.14 14.24 -33.10
CA PHE A 291 -18.67 15.19 -32.09
C PHE A 291 -17.48 14.61 -31.33
N ALA A 292 -16.77 15.48 -30.60
CA ALA A 292 -15.59 15.10 -29.84
C ALA A 292 -15.67 15.62 -28.39
N ILE A 293 -15.18 14.80 -27.46
CA ILE A 293 -15.01 15.17 -26.05
C ILE A 293 -13.55 14.97 -25.67
N GLU A 294 -12.90 16.01 -25.17
CA GLU A 294 -11.60 15.96 -24.50
C GLU A 294 -11.83 15.65 -23.02
N LEU A 295 -11.46 14.45 -22.59
CA LEU A 295 -11.37 14.11 -21.17
C LEU A 295 -10.02 14.60 -20.65
N ARG A 296 -10.04 15.46 -19.63
CA ARG A 296 -8.88 15.83 -18.82
C ARG A 296 -8.95 15.13 -17.49
N ASN A 297 -8.12 14.11 -17.31
CA ASN A 297 -8.09 13.37 -16.07
C ASN A 297 -7.12 14.04 -15.09
N GLU A 298 -7.64 14.82 -14.15
CA GLU A 298 -6.87 15.48 -13.08
C GLU A 298 -6.75 14.62 -11.80
N ASP A 299 -7.28 13.38 -11.81
CA ASP A 299 -7.11 12.44 -10.72
C ASP A 299 -5.69 11.83 -10.67
N PRO A 300 -5.29 11.20 -9.55
CA PRO A 300 -3.99 10.54 -9.43
C PRO A 300 -3.75 9.47 -10.51
N PRO A 301 -2.49 9.19 -10.93
CA PRO A 301 -2.17 8.30 -12.06
C PRO A 301 -2.73 6.87 -12.01
N SER A 302 -3.21 6.41 -10.86
CA SER A 302 -3.83 5.09 -10.70
C SER A 302 -5.36 5.09 -10.82
N VAL A 303 -5.96 6.22 -11.20
CA VAL A 303 -7.41 6.41 -11.29
C VAL A 303 -7.78 6.67 -12.76
N PRO A 304 -7.99 5.62 -13.57
CA PRO A 304 -8.36 5.77 -14.97
C PRO A 304 -9.84 6.13 -15.13
N HIS A 305 -10.13 6.96 -16.14
CA HIS A 305 -11.48 7.33 -16.52
C HIS A 305 -11.68 7.24 -18.02
N ASP A 306 -12.94 7.14 -18.42
CA ASP A 306 -13.42 7.07 -19.79
C ASP A 306 -14.75 7.84 -19.89
N ILE A 307 -15.27 8.01 -21.10
CA ILE A 307 -16.59 8.63 -21.32
C ILE A 307 -17.35 7.77 -22.33
N ASP A 308 -18.09 6.80 -21.81
CA ASP A 308 -18.97 5.95 -22.59
C ASP A 308 -20.32 6.62 -22.81
N ILE A 309 -20.94 6.35 -23.96
CA ILE A 309 -22.31 6.76 -24.26
C ILE A 309 -23.26 5.56 -24.15
N ARG A 310 -24.36 5.75 -23.42
CA ARG A 310 -25.43 4.77 -23.24
C ARG A 310 -26.78 5.30 -23.68
N ASP A 311 -27.65 4.38 -24.08
CA ASP A 311 -29.07 4.67 -24.29
C ASP A 311 -29.82 4.81 -22.95
N GLY A 312 -31.08 5.28 -23.01
CA GLY A 312 -31.93 5.44 -21.82
C GLY A 312 -32.29 4.13 -21.10
N GLY A 313 -32.03 2.97 -21.71
CA GLY A 313 -32.16 1.64 -21.10
C GLY A 313 -30.87 1.12 -20.46
N GLY A 314 -29.76 1.85 -20.59
CA GLY A 314 -28.43 1.48 -20.09
C GLY A 314 -27.59 0.64 -21.06
N GLY A 315 -28.05 0.42 -22.29
CA GLY A 315 -27.29 -0.22 -23.36
C GLY A 315 -26.12 0.64 -23.81
N VAL A 316 -24.95 0.03 -24.01
CA VAL A 316 -23.75 0.75 -24.46
C VAL A 316 -23.87 1.04 -25.95
N LEU A 317 -23.89 2.33 -26.32
CA LEU A 317 -23.90 2.79 -27.70
C LEU A 317 -22.49 2.97 -28.22
N GLN A 318 -21.60 3.53 -27.39
CA GLN A 318 -20.19 3.65 -27.72
C GLN A 318 -19.32 3.57 -26.46
N ASP A 319 -18.29 2.72 -26.53
CA ASP A 319 -17.26 2.50 -25.50
C ASP A 319 -15.98 3.25 -25.89
N THR A 320 -15.22 3.75 -24.92
CA THR A 320 -14.00 4.53 -25.14
C THR A 320 -12.81 3.97 -24.35
N PRO A 321 -11.56 4.11 -24.85
CA PRO A 321 -10.40 3.65 -24.10
C PRO A 321 -10.19 4.49 -22.84
N HIS A 322 -9.65 3.85 -21.79
CA HIS A 322 -9.28 4.51 -20.55
C HIS A 322 -8.19 5.57 -20.75
N THR A 323 -8.35 6.71 -20.08
CA THR A 323 -7.36 7.77 -19.89
C THR A 323 -6.86 7.70 -18.46
N GLU A 324 -5.56 7.47 -18.28
CA GLU A 324 -4.93 7.40 -16.96
C GLU A 324 -4.90 8.77 -16.26
N GLY A 325 -4.77 8.76 -14.93
CA GLY A 325 -4.71 9.99 -14.14
C GLY A 325 -3.51 10.87 -14.51
N GLY A 326 -3.75 12.18 -14.65
CA GLY A 326 -2.76 13.16 -15.11
C GLY A 326 -2.62 13.26 -16.63
N GLU A 327 -3.38 12.48 -17.41
CA GLU A 327 -3.39 12.52 -18.86
C GLU A 327 -4.65 13.21 -19.43
N SER A 328 -4.64 13.47 -20.74
CA SER A 328 -5.80 13.98 -21.46
C SER A 328 -5.92 13.29 -22.80
N GLN A 329 -7.14 12.97 -23.19
CA GLN A 329 -7.45 12.24 -24.40
C GLN A 329 -8.68 12.84 -25.08
N ILE A 330 -8.62 12.98 -26.40
CA ILE A 330 -9.78 13.37 -27.21
C ILE A 330 -10.47 12.09 -27.71
N TYR A 331 -11.72 11.92 -27.35
CA TYR A 331 -12.62 10.87 -27.84
C TYR A 331 -13.46 11.40 -29.00
N GLN A 332 -13.64 10.56 -30.02
CA GLN A 332 -14.45 10.85 -31.20
C GLN A 332 -15.70 9.98 -31.17
N TYR A 333 -16.87 10.58 -31.30
CA TYR A 333 -18.15 9.90 -31.24
C TYR A 333 -18.83 9.89 -32.60
N THR A 334 -19.50 8.79 -32.92
CA THR A 334 -20.31 8.70 -34.13
C THR A 334 -21.56 9.57 -34.01
N PRO A 335 -22.14 10.02 -35.13
CA PRO A 335 -23.42 10.74 -35.12
C PRO A 335 -24.52 10.01 -34.34
N LEU A 336 -25.27 10.77 -33.54
CA LEU A 336 -26.44 10.29 -32.82
C LEU A 336 -27.69 10.99 -33.32
N GLU A 337 -28.82 10.30 -33.26
CA GLU A 337 -30.13 10.89 -33.53
C GLU A 337 -30.51 11.88 -32.42
N ALA A 338 -31.41 12.82 -32.73
CA ALA A 338 -31.91 13.74 -31.72
C ALA A 338 -32.58 12.99 -30.55
N GLY A 339 -32.19 13.31 -29.33
CA GLY A 339 -32.64 12.59 -28.13
C GLY A 339 -31.78 12.86 -26.89
N GLU A 340 -32.14 12.21 -25.79
CA GLU A 340 -31.38 12.22 -24.54
C GLU A 340 -30.67 10.88 -24.35
N TYR A 341 -29.39 10.96 -24.02
CA TYR A 341 -28.49 9.84 -23.78
C TYR A 341 -27.74 10.04 -22.47
N VAL A 342 -27.00 9.03 -22.03
CA VAL A 342 -26.18 9.09 -20.82
C VAL A 342 -24.71 9.05 -21.22
N PHE A 343 -23.91 9.98 -20.72
CA PHE A 343 -22.45 9.84 -20.73
C PHE A 343 -21.96 9.42 -19.34
N ILE A 344 -21.05 8.46 -19.27
CA ILE A 344 -20.67 7.80 -18.01
C ILE A 344 -19.23 7.29 -18.04
N CYS A 345 -18.56 7.30 -16.88
CA CYS A 345 -17.33 6.52 -16.69
C CYS A 345 -17.66 5.05 -16.40
N SER A 346 -17.20 4.12 -17.24
CA SER A 346 -17.43 2.68 -17.09
C SER A 346 -16.65 2.07 -15.91
N VAL A 347 -15.48 2.64 -15.59
CA VAL A 347 -14.63 2.26 -14.45
C VAL A 347 -15.31 2.64 -13.12
N HIS A 348 -15.93 3.81 -13.09
CA HIS A 348 -16.57 4.39 -11.91
C HIS A 348 -18.06 4.68 -12.20
N PRO A 349 -18.92 3.66 -12.29
CA PRO A 349 -20.34 3.84 -12.65
C PRO A 349 -21.15 4.37 -11.45
N ILE A 350 -20.87 5.61 -11.06
CA ILE A 350 -21.47 6.32 -9.94
C ILE A 350 -22.13 7.63 -10.41
N PRO A 351 -23.10 8.18 -9.66
CA PRO A 351 -23.79 9.41 -10.07
C PRO A 351 -22.88 10.61 -10.34
N ALA A 352 -21.76 10.73 -9.60
CA ALA A 352 -20.79 11.81 -9.80
C ALA A 352 -20.00 11.71 -11.12
N MET A 353 -20.01 10.55 -11.76
CA MET A 353 -19.35 10.26 -13.05
C MET A 353 -20.37 9.89 -14.12
N THR A 354 -21.58 10.43 -14.00
CA THR A 354 -22.69 10.21 -14.91
C THR A 354 -23.35 11.55 -15.22
N GLY A 355 -23.65 11.80 -16.48
CA GLY A 355 -24.39 13.00 -16.90
C GLY A 355 -25.29 12.73 -18.10
N THR A 356 -26.04 13.74 -18.49
CA THR A 356 -26.97 13.71 -19.61
C THR A 356 -26.32 14.28 -20.86
N LEU A 357 -26.36 13.54 -21.95
CA LEU A 357 -25.99 14.01 -23.29
C LEU A 357 -27.27 14.34 -24.06
N ILE A 358 -27.47 15.62 -24.38
CA ILE A 358 -28.61 16.11 -25.16
C ILE A 358 -28.15 16.29 -26.61
N VAL A 359 -28.79 15.56 -27.52
CA VAL A 359 -28.50 15.60 -28.96
C VAL A 359 -29.65 16.35 -29.65
N ARG A 360 -29.38 17.48 -30.31
CA ARG A 360 -30.44 18.36 -30.87
C ARG A 360 -30.10 19.10 -32.14
#